data_AF-A0A854XDY4-F1
#
_entry.id   AF-A0A854XDY4-F1
#
_cell.length_a   1.000
_cell.length_b   1.000
_cell.length_c   1.000
_cell.angle_alpha   90.00
_cell.angle_beta   90.00
_cell.angle_gamma   90.00
#
_symmetry.space_group_name_H-M   'P 1'
#
loop_
_entity.id
_entity.type
_entity.pdbx_description
1 polymer ?
#
loop_
_entity_poly.entity_id
_entity_poly.type
_entity_poly.pdbx_seq_one_letter_code
_entity_poly.pdbx_strand_id
1 'polypeptide(L)' 'MCTSFQLKSSDGGLVFARTMDWHPFKAEALVLPKNYEWTSVYNGKKMTNPYAILGV' A
#
# COMPACT_ATOMS: atom_id res chain seq x y z
N MET A 1 -10.02 14.45 -4.91
CA MET A 1 -10.07 13.76 -6.23
C MET A 1 -8.69 13.22 -6.51
N CYS A 2 -8.45 11.91 -6.46
CA CYS A 2 -7.10 11.36 -6.62
C CYS A 2 -6.73 11.14 -8.09
N THR A 3 -5.44 11.16 -8.39
CA THR A 3 -4.87 10.76 -9.70
C THR A 3 -3.81 9.69 -9.49
N SER A 4 -3.77 8.67 -10.35
CA SER A 4 -2.74 7.63 -10.34
C SER A 4 -2.08 7.52 -11.70
N PHE A 5 -0.78 7.23 -11.74
CA PHE A 5 -0.04 7.05 -12.98
C PHE A 5 1.08 6.03 -12.84
N GLN A 6 1.53 5.52 -13.98
CA GLN A 6 2.68 4.63 -14.08
C GLN A 6 3.68 5.23 -15.08
N LEU A 7 4.96 5.19 -14.73
CA LEU A 7 6.06 5.60 -15.60
C LEU A 7 7.06 4.46 -15.76
N LYS A 8 7.59 4.31 -16.97
CA LYS A 8 8.75 3.46 -17.23
C LYS A 8 9.99 4.34 -17.31
N SER A 9 10.99 4.03 -16.50
CA SER A 9 12.27 4.74 -16.47
C SER A 9 13.16 4.28 -17.63
N SER A 10 14.14 5.11 -18.01
CA SER A 10 15.10 4.82 -19.09
C SER A 10 16.00 3.62 -18.78
N ASP A 11 16.21 3.31 -17.49
CA ASP A 11 16.92 2.11 -17.01
C ASP A 11 16.04 0.85 -16.97
N GLY A 12 14.78 0.95 -17.40
CA GLY A 12 13.82 -0.16 -17.42
C GLY A 12 13.02 -0.34 -16.13
N GLY A 13 13.27 0.46 -15.09
CA GLY A 13 12.48 0.47 -13.86
C GLY A 13 11.03 0.90 -14.08
N LEU A 14 10.14 0.53 -13.15
CA LEU A 14 8.74 0.94 -13.14
C LEU A 14 8.44 1.76 -11.89
N VAL A 15 7.85 2.93 -12.09
CA VAL A 15 7.34 3.79 -11.01
C VAL A 15 5.83 3.77 -11.07
N PHE A 16 5.20 3.44 -9.95
CA PHE A 16 3.76 3.59 -9.75
C PHE A 16 3.53 4.64 -8.66
N ALA A 17 2.71 5.64 -8.95
CA ALA A 17 2.50 6.76 -8.06
C ALA A 17 1.06 7.27 -8.11
N ARG A 18 0.67 8.01 -7.07
CA ARG A 18 -0.66 8.62 -6.95
C ARG A 18 -0.65 9.88 -6.09
N THR A 19 -1.61 10.78 -6.34
CA THR A 19 -1.99 11.82 -5.37
C THR A 19 -2.98 11.24 -4.35
N MET A 20 -3.06 11.88 -3.19
CA MET A 20 -4.05 11.58 -2.15
C MET A 20 -4.76 12.86 -1.73
N ASP A 21 -5.70 13.29 -2.58
CA ASP A 21 -6.39 14.57 -2.43
C ASP A 21 -7.66 14.38 -1.57
N TRP A 22 -7.49 14.62 -0.26
CA TRP A 22 -8.51 14.45 0.78
C TRP A 22 -8.32 15.47 1.93
N HIS A 23 -9.30 15.58 2.82
CA HIS A 23 -9.15 16.35 4.06
C HIS A 23 -8.05 15.75 4.96
N PRO A 24 -7.50 16.48 5.96
CA PRO A 24 -6.31 16.05 6.69
C PRO A 24 -6.38 14.60 7.17
N PHE A 25 -5.46 13.79 6.66
CA PHE A 25 -5.29 12.38 6.97
C PHE A 25 -3.83 12.18 7.39
N LYS A 26 -3.59 11.71 8.62
CA LYS A 26 -2.25 11.43 9.14
C LYS A 26 -1.75 10.10 8.58
N ALA A 27 -1.47 10.10 7.29
CA ALA A 27 -0.93 8.95 6.58
C ALA A 27 0.54 8.77 6.96
N GLU A 28 0.94 7.55 7.31
CA GLU A 28 2.31 7.19 7.62
C GLU A 28 2.69 5.93 6.85
N ALA A 29 3.98 5.77 6.57
CA ALA A 29 4.46 4.57 5.93
C ALA A 29 4.33 3.36 6.88
N LEU A 30 3.61 2.33 6.44
CA LEU A 30 3.46 1.07 7.15
C LEU A 30 4.32 -0.01 6.49
N VAL A 31 5.03 -0.78 7.32
CA VAL A 31 5.74 -1.98 6.91
C VAL A 31 5.10 -3.19 7.60
N LEU A 32 4.54 -4.11 6.82
CA LEU A 32 4.08 -5.41 7.31
C LEU A 32 5.06 -6.50 6.86
N PRO A 33 5.62 -7.29 7.78
CA PRO A 33 6.53 -8.36 7.41
C PRO A 33 5.78 -9.50 6.71
N LYS A 34 6.54 -10.33 5.98
CA LYS A 34 6.02 -11.59 5.44
C LYS A 34 5.55 -12.49 6.60
N ASN A 35 4.49 -13.25 6.35
CA ASN A 35 3.83 -14.15 7.30
C ASN A 35 3.23 -13.45 8.53
N TYR A 36 2.98 -12.14 8.47
CA TYR A 36 2.25 -11.44 9.52
C TYR A 36 0.77 -11.87 9.53
N GLU A 37 0.27 -12.31 10.69
CA GLU A 37 -1.13 -12.64 10.90
C GLU A 37 -1.89 -11.42 11.41
N TRP A 38 -3.04 -11.13 10.80
CA TRP A 38 -3.94 -10.05 11.22
C TRP A 38 -5.40 -10.46 11.08
N THR A 39 -6.25 -9.83 11.88
CA THR A 39 -7.69 -10.08 11.87
C THR A 39 -8.41 -9.02 11.06
N SER A 40 -9.18 -9.45 10.07
CA SER A 40 -10.05 -8.58 9.29
C SER A 40 -11.09 -7.89 10.18
N VAL A 41 -11.15 -6.55 10.14
CA VAL A 41 -12.19 -5.78 10.83
C VAL A 41 -13.56 -5.89 10.14
N TYR A 42 -13.60 -6.35 8.88
CA TYR A 42 -14.85 -6.51 8.12
C TYR A 42 -15.63 -7.76 8.53
N ASN A 43 -14.94 -8.87 8.81
CA ASN A 43 -15.59 -10.18 9.06
C ASN A 43 -14.90 -11.07 10.11
N GLY A 44 -13.90 -10.56 10.83
CA GLY A 44 -13.20 -11.31 11.88
C GLY A 44 -12.30 -12.45 11.37
N LYS A 45 -12.14 -12.61 10.06
CA LYS A 45 -11.28 -13.66 9.49
C LYS A 45 -9.81 -13.34 9.73
N LYS A 46 -9.05 -14.34 10.20
CA LYS A 46 -7.59 -14.29 10.26
C LYS A 46 -6.99 -14.38 8.85
N MET A 47 -6.05 -13.50 8.55
CA MET A 47 -5.32 -13.44 7.29
C MET A 47 -3.82 -13.43 7.57
N THR A 48 -3.06 -14.14 6.73
CA THR A 48 -1.60 -14.19 6.78
C THR A 48 -1.04 -13.67 5.48
N ASN A 49 -0.17 -12.67 5.53
CA ASN A 49 0.39 -12.05 4.33
C ASN A 49 1.51 -12.92 3.74
N PRO A 50 1.40 -13.47 2.52
CA PRO A 50 2.45 -14.30 1.93
C PRO A 50 3.70 -13.50 1.51
N TYR A 51 3.59 -12.18 1.42
CA TYR A 51 4.66 -11.24 1.08
C TYR A 51 4.72 -10.12 2.11
N ALA A 52 5.89 -9.47 2.22
CA ALA A 52 6.00 -8.22 2.95
C ALA A 52 5.28 -7.10 2.18
N ILE A 53 4.72 -6.14 2.89
CA ILE A 53 3.97 -5.02 2.33
C ILE A 53 4.60 -3.72 2.83
N LEU A 54 4.82 -2.78 1.93
CA LEU A 54 5.19 -1.40 2.21
C LEU A 54 4.18 -0.49 1.52
N GLY A 55 3.59 0.44 2.27
CA GLY A 55 2.58 1.35 1.71
C GLY A 55 2.19 2.44 2.69
N VAL A 56 1.12 3.13 2.35
CA VAL A 56 0.45 4.19 3.13
C VAL A 56 -1.04 3.87 3.18
#